data_AF-A0A0P6BTG4-F1
#
_entry.id   AF-A0A0P6BTG4-F1
#
_cell.length_a   1.000
_cell.length_b   1.000
_cell.length_c   1.000
_cell.angle_alpha   90.00
_cell.angle_beta   90.00
_cell.angle_gamma   90.00
#
_symmetry.space_group_name_H-M   'P 1'
#
loop_
_entity.id
_entity.type
_entity.pdbx_description
1 polymer ?
#
loop_
_entity_poly.entity_id
_entity_poly.type
_entity_poly.pdbx_seq_one_letter_code
_entity_poly.pdbx_strand_id
1 'polypeptide(L)'
;MLKECSLLFVCWTTLALTATLQPLPSYGVTGDCRSSEDCGPSSCCLLGMMRYSTPWCAPLLKLGDECRPSSHQLINRTLSYPGGLEIFLKDAHQVLCPCDANEGLVCSPLKGTCVYDVANDITPL
;
A
#
# COMPACT_ATOMS: atom_id res chain seq x y z
N MET A 1 -2.87 64.96 -20.42
CA MET A 1 -1.89 64.50 -19.40
C MET A 1 -2.28 63.11 -18.93
N LEU A 2 -1.28 62.24 -18.89
CA LEU A 2 -1.21 60.91 -18.27
C LEU A 2 -2.26 59.86 -18.66
N LYS A 3 -2.09 59.37 -19.88
CA LYS A 3 -2.52 58.05 -20.36
C LYS A 3 -1.47 57.01 -19.92
N GLU A 4 -1.19 56.91 -18.62
CA GLU A 4 -0.05 56.12 -18.10
C GLU A 4 -0.37 55.28 -16.84
N CYS A 5 -1.62 55.29 -16.35
CA CYS A 5 -1.99 54.54 -15.14
C CYS A 5 -2.43 53.08 -15.37
N SER A 6 -2.33 52.54 -16.59
CA SER A 6 -2.95 51.24 -16.92
C SER A 6 -1.96 50.08 -17.15
N LEU A 7 -0.65 50.33 -17.26
CA LEU A 7 0.32 49.30 -17.62
C LEU A 7 1.08 48.69 -16.43
N LEU A 8 1.23 49.43 -15.32
CA LEU A 8 1.97 48.94 -14.16
C LEU A 8 1.18 47.95 -13.30
N PHE A 9 -0.13 48.14 -13.14
CA PHE A 9 -0.99 47.24 -12.36
C PHE A 9 -1.16 45.86 -13.02
N VAL A 10 -1.19 45.79 -14.35
CA VAL A 10 -1.33 44.53 -15.10
C VAL A 10 -0.04 43.70 -15.01
N CYS A 11 1.12 44.34 -14.90
CA CYS A 11 2.41 43.65 -14.78
C CYS A 11 2.60 43.00 -13.40
N TRP A 12 2.04 43.60 -12.34
CA TRP A 12 2.11 43.04 -10.99
C TRP A 12 1.13 41.88 -10.77
N THR A 13 -0.04 41.92 -11.40
CA THR A 13 -1.01 40.82 -11.30
C THR A 13 -0.64 39.61 -12.15
N THR A 14 0.12 39.79 -13.23
CA THR A 14 0.61 38.69 -14.06
C THR A 14 1.80 37.94 -13.42
N LEU A 15 2.65 38.62 -12.65
CA LEU A 15 3.80 37.98 -11.98
C LEU A 15 3.40 37.09 -10.80
N ALA A 16 2.28 37.35 -10.14
CA ALA A 16 1.83 36.57 -8.98
C ALA A 16 1.14 35.25 -9.36
N LEU A 17 0.63 35.12 -10.60
CA LEU A 17 -0.11 33.93 -11.02
C LEU A 17 0.80 32.75 -11.42
N THR A 18 2.09 32.98 -11.67
CA THR A 18 3.03 31.92 -12.08
C THR A 18 3.76 31.25 -10.91
N ALA A 19 3.64 31.78 -9.69
CA ALA A 19 4.48 31.37 -8.56
C ALA A 19 3.91 30.23 -7.67
N THR A 20 2.74 29.67 -7.98
CA THR A 20 2.10 28.64 -7.13
C THR A 20 2.09 27.24 -7.73
N LEU A 21 2.78 27.00 -8.84
CA LEU A 21 3.05 25.65 -9.32
C LEU A 21 4.09 24.98 -8.41
N GLN A 22 3.68 24.61 -7.21
CA GLN A 22 4.38 23.57 -6.46
C GLN A 22 4.35 22.31 -7.35
N PRO A 23 5.50 21.67 -7.64
CA PRO A 23 5.47 20.39 -8.33
C PRO A 23 4.59 19.45 -7.52
N LEU A 24 3.55 18.91 -8.16
CA LEU A 24 2.73 17.85 -7.57
C LEU A 24 3.69 16.75 -7.09
N PRO A 25 3.50 16.21 -5.87
CA PRO A 25 4.25 15.04 -5.47
C PRO A 25 4.11 14.00 -6.58
N SER A 26 5.25 13.63 -7.19
CA SER A 26 5.27 12.63 -8.24
C SER A 26 4.97 11.30 -7.59
N TYR A 27 3.69 10.92 -7.55
CA TYR A 27 3.25 9.58 -7.22
C TYR A 27 3.64 8.67 -8.39
N GLY A 28 4.92 8.31 -8.48
CA GLY A 28 5.38 7.31 -9.42
C GLY A 28 4.79 5.95 -9.07
N VAL A 29 4.44 5.16 -10.09
CA VAL A 29 4.05 3.75 -9.93
C VAL A 29 5.32 2.98 -9.58
N THR A 30 5.49 2.62 -8.31
CA THR A 30 6.62 1.82 -7.83
C THR A 30 6.09 0.56 -7.17
N GLY A 31 6.44 -0.60 -7.74
CA GLY A 31 5.86 -1.89 -7.35
C GLY A 31 4.53 -2.20 -8.04
N ASP A 32 3.98 -3.37 -7.75
CA ASP A 32 2.78 -3.90 -8.42
C ASP A 32 1.47 -3.49 -7.71
N CYS A 33 1.54 -3.13 -6.43
CA CYS A 33 0.36 -2.85 -5.61
C CYS A 33 0.59 -1.72 -4.60
N ARG A 34 -0.50 -1.08 -4.18
CA ARG A 34 -0.54 -0.09 -3.11
C ARG A 34 -1.47 -0.50 -1.97
N SER A 35 -2.46 -1.32 -2.27
CA SER A 35 -3.26 -2.07 -1.30
C SER A 35 -3.52 -3.49 -1.79
N SER A 36 -4.01 -4.35 -0.90
CA SER A 36 -4.41 -5.71 -1.29
C SER A 36 -5.61 -5.72 -2.25
N GLU A 37 -6.34 -4.61 -2.38
CA GLU A 37 -7.44 -4.44 -3.34
C GLU A 37 -6.93 -4.32 -4.78
N ASP A 38 -5.67 -3.93 -4.97
CA ASP A 38 -5.00 -3.90 -6.28
C ASP A 38 -4.65 -5.32 -6.78
N CYS A 39 -4.71 -6.32 -5.90
CA CYS A 39 -4.38 -7.71 -6.19
C CYS A 39 -5.63 -8.57 -6.43
N GLY A 40 -5.44 -9.75 -7.03
CA GLY A 40 -6.52 -10.74 -7.20
C GLY A 40 -6.97 -11.36 -5.87
N PRO A 41 -8.13 -12.05 -5.85
CA PRO A 41 -8.75 -12.56 -4.62
C PRO A 41 -7.94 -13.63 -3.88
N SER A 42 -6.97 -14.27 -4.55
CA SER A 42 -6.05 -15.27 -3.99
C SER A 42 -4.67 -14.70 -3.69
N SER A 43 -4.55 -13.37 -3.56
CA SER A 43 -3.28 -12.67 -3.36
C SER A 43 -3.42 -11.48 -2.42
N CYS A 44 -2.31 -11.08 -1.80
CA CYS A 44 -2.23 -9.91 -0.95
C CYS A 44 -1.15 -8.94 -1.46
N CYS A 45 -1.25 -7.67 -1.10
CA CYS A 45 -0.17 -6.72 -1.36
C CYS A 45 0.89 -6.86 -0.28
N LEU A 46 2.11 -7.21 -0.69
CA LEU A 46 3.19 -7.57 0.22
C LEU A 46 4.37 -6.61 0.11
N LEU A 47 4.94 -6.24 1.25
CA LEU A 47 6.15 -5.44 1.33
C LEU A 47 7.27 -6.19 2.06
N GLY A 48 8.44 -6.24 1.42
CA GLY A 48 9.67 -6.75 2.01
C GLY A 48 10.21 -5.88 3.16
N MET A 49 11.16 -6.44 3.93
CA MET A 49 11.81 -5.71 5.03
C MET A 49 13.03 -4.88 4.59
N MET A 50 13.52 -5.06 3.36
CA MET A 50 14.69 -4.37 2.88
C MET A 50 14.37 -2.90 2.60
N ARG A 51 15.36 -2.03 2.80
CA ARG A 51 15.23 -0.62 2.42
C ARG A 51 14.95 -0.53 0.92
N TYR A 52 14.00 0.32 0.55
CA TYR A 52 13.55 0.48 -0.83
C TYR A 52 12.95 -0.79 -1.45
N SER A 53 12.42 -1.72 -0.63
CA SER A 53 11.57 -2.79 -1.15
C SER A 53 10.40 -2.18 -1.91
N THR A 54 10.15 -2.67 -3.12
CA THR A 54 8.96 -2.33 -3.90
C THR A 54 7.84 -3.29 -3.51
N PRO A 55 6.61 -2.82 -3.26
CA PRO A 55 5.49 -3.70 -2.96
C PRO A 55 5.11 -4.56 -4.17
N TRP A 56 4.63 -5.79 -3.95
CA TRP A 56 4.18 -6.69 -5.01
C TRP A 56 2.98 -7.53 -4.58
N CYS A 57 2.20 -8.04 -5.55
CA CYS A 57 1.15 -9.00 -5.25
C CYS A 57 1.75 -10.38 -5.03
N ALA A 58 1.56 -10.95 -3.84
CA ALA A 58 2.01 -12.28 -3.48
C ALA A 58 0.81 -13.20 -3.21
N PRO A 59 0.91 -14.51 -3.47
CA PRO A 59 -0.17 -15.44 -3.19
C PRO A 59 -0.47 -15.53 -1.69
N LEU A 60 -1.74 -15.77 -1.34
CA LEU A 60 -2.13 -16.16 0.02
C LEU A 60 -1.51 -17.51 0.38
N LEU A 61 -1.18 -17.71 1.66
CA LEU A 61 -0.56 -18.94 2.15
C LEU A 61 -1.56 -20.09 2.18
N LYS A 62 -1.12 -21.28 1.78
CA LYS A 62 -1.91 -22.50 1.64
C LYS A 62 -1.70 -23.45 2.82
N LEU A 63 -2.50 -24.51 2.89
CA LEU A 63 -2.44 -25.50 3.96
C LEU A 63 -1.01 -26.03 4.16
N GLY A 64 -0.50 -25.95 5.38
CA GLY A 64 0.84 -26.40 5.74
C GLY A 64 1.95 -25.38 5.50
N ASP A 65 1.70 -24.27 4.80
CA ASP A 65 2.68 -23.21 4.64
C ASP A 65 3.02 -22.58 5.99
N GLU A 66 4.29 -22.19 6.14
CA GLU A 66 4.75 -21.46 7.31
C GLU A 66 4.10 -20.08 7.35
N CYS A 67 3.51 -19.76 8.50
CA CYS A 67 2.82 -18.51 8.72
C CYS A 67 3.25 -17.93 10.07
N ARG A 68 3.10 -16.61 10.20
CA ARG A 68 3.37 -15.93 11.47
C ARG A 68 2.04 -15.70 12.22
N PRO A 69 1.83 -16.28 13.42
CA PRO A 69 0.57 -16.21 14.18
C PRO A 69 0.07 -14.81 14.56
N SER A 70 0.90 -13.79 14.35
CA SER A 70 0.57 -12.37 14.58
C SER A 70 0.80 -11.51 13.33
N SER A 71 0.77 -12.09 12.13
CA SER A 71 0.92 -11.37 10.85
C SER A 71 -0.32 -10.61 10.39
N HIS A 72 -1.39 -10.60 11.20
CA HIS A 72 -2.59 -9.80 10.93
C HIS A 72 -2.33 -8.28 10.98
N GLN A 73 -1.13 -7.84 11.37
CA GLN A 73 -0.76 -6.43 11.33
C GLN A 73 -0.59 -5.97 9.88
N LEU A 74 -1.63 -5.27 9.41
CA LEU A 74 -1.59 -4.50 8.19
C LEU A 74 -0.72 -3.24 8.40
N ILE A 75 0.05 -2.90 7.39
CA ILE A 75 0.89 -1.71 7.37
C ILE A 75 0.23 -0.60 6.54
N ASN A 76 0.15 0.58 7.15
CA ASN A 76 -0.27 1.83 6.52
C ASN A 76 0.90 2.81 6.64
N ARG A 77 1.65 3.05 5.56
CA ARG A 77 2.83 3.93 5.60
C ARG A 77 3.19 4.50 4.25
N THR A 78 3.79 5.68 4.26
CA THR A 78 4.47 6.26 3.10
C THR A 78 5.86 5.64 2.97
N LEU A 79 6.16 5.09 1.79
CA LEU A 79 7.50 4.67 1.41
C LEU A 79 8.15 5.79 0.59
N SER A 80 9.30 6.26 1.06
CA SER A 80 10.10 7.25 0.34
C SER A 80 11.29 6.56 -0.34
N TYR A 81 11.42 6.75 -1.64
CA TYR A 81 12.48 6.22 -2.49
C TYR A 81 13.48 7.32 -2.88
N PRO A 82 14.69 6.96 -3.37
CA PRO A 82 15.62 7.95 -3.90
C PRO A 82 14.98 8.80 -5.01
N GLY A 83 15.36 10.07 -5.11
CA GLY A 83 14.80 11.00 -6.10
C GLY A 83 13.49 11.68 -5.68
N GLY A 84 13.07 11.56 -4.41
CA GLY A 84 11.88 12.24 -3.89
C GLY A 84 10.56 11.56 -4.25
N LEU A 85 10.64 10.35 -4.79
CA LEU A 85 9.49 9.51 -5.10
C LEU A 85 8.87 8.98 -3.81
N GLU A 86 7.57 9.15 -3.64
CA GLU A 86 6.83 8.64 -2.50
C GLU A 86 5.59 7.86 -2.93
N ILE A 87 5.34 6.74 -2.27
CA ILE A 87 4.09 5.98 -2.42
C ILE A 87 3.47 5.74 -1.05
N PHE A 88 2.16 5.95 -0.96
CA PHE A 88 1.40 5.56 0.23
C PHE A 88 0.91 4.12 0.03
N LEU A 89 1.29 3.24 0.97
CA LEU A 89 0.75 1.90 1.12
C LEU A 89 -0.39 1.91 2.12
N LYS A 90 -1.48 1.24 1.74
CA LYS A 90 -2.68 1.06 2.55
C LYS A 90 -2.97 -0.43 2.68
N ASP A 91 -3.24 -0.90 3.89
CA ASP A 91 -3.69 -2.28 4.14
C ASP A 91 -2.81 -3.36 3.46
N ALA A 92 -1.50 -3.12 3.45
CA ALA A 92 -0.51 -4.05 2.92
C ALA A 92 0.02 -4.98 4.02
N HIS A 93 0.54 -6.13 3.63
CA HIS A 93 1.20 -7.06 4.53
C HIS A 93 2.71 -6.86 4.52
N GLN A 94 3.37 -7.26 5.61
CA GLN A 94 4.82 -7.23 5.71
C GLN A 94 5.35 -8.66 5.82
N VAL A 95 6.37 -8.99 5.01
CA VAL A 95 7.08 -10.29 4.98
C VAL A 95 6.29 -11.46 4.42
N LEU A 96 5.09 -11.74 4.92
CA LEU A 96 4.25 -12.85 4.48
C LEU A 96 2.80 -12.39 4.26
N CYS A 97 2.14 -12.97 3.26
CA CYS A 97 0.69 -12.90 3.15
C CYS A 97 0.03 -13.73 4.27
N PRO A 98 -1.25 -13.50 4.58
CA PRO A 98 -1.98 -14.34 5.52
C PRO A 98 -2.31 -15.70 4.89
N CYS A 99 -2.74 -16.65 5.72
CA CYS A 99 -3.39 -17.88 5.26
C CYS A 99 -4.64 -17.55 4.44
N ASP A 100 -4.96 -18.38 3.46
CA ASP A 100 -6.11 -18.19 2.59
C ASP A 100 -7.42 -18.45 3.35
N ALA A 101 -7.99 -17.37 3.89
CA ALA A 101 -9.25 -17.41 4.60
C ALA A 101 -10.43 -17.84 3.71
N ASN A 102 -10.33 -17.68 2.38
CA ASN A 102 -11.38 -18.16 1.47
C ASN A 102 -11.41 -19.69 1.40
N GLU A 103 -10.31 -20.35 1.74
CA GLU A 103 -10.21 -21.81 1.89
C GLU A 103 -10.46 -22.27 3.35
N GLY A 104 -10.83 -21.36 4.26
CA GLY A 104 -11.04 -21.65 5.67
C GLY A 104 -9.75 -21.90 6.46
N LEU A 105 -8.62 -21.35 5.99
CA LEU A 105 -7.32 -21.52 6.64
C LEU A 105 -7.01 -20.38 7.62
N VAL A 106 -6.44 -20.74 8.76
CA VAL A 106 -5.94 -19.82 9.80
C VAL A 106 -4.52 -20.19 10.20
N CYS A 107 -3.76 -19.20 10.65
CA CYS A 107 -2.39 -19.44 11.11
C CYS A 107 -2.41 -20.04 12.52
N SER A 108 -1.97 -21.29 12.68
CA SER A 108 -1.94 -21.94 13.99
C SER A 108 -0.91 -21.26 14.91
N PRO A 109 -1.31 -20.71 16.06
CA PRO A 109 -0.36 -20.11 17.00
C PRO A 109 0.62 -21.12 17.62
N LEU A 110 0.24 -22.40 17.64
CA LEU A 110 1.07 -23.47 18.17
C LEU A 110 2.04 -24.03 17.12
N LYS A 111 1.59 -24.19 15.87
CA LYS A 111 2.40 -24.82 14.81
C LYS A 111 3.20 -23.83 13.98
N GLY A 112 2.75 -22.57 13.90
CA GLY A 112 3.33 -21.61 12.95
C GLY A 112 3.07 -21.99 11.49
N THR A 113 1.98 -22.73 11.23
CA THR A 113 1.60 -23.16 9.88
C THR A 113 0.11 -22.92 9.64
N CYS A 114 -0.28 -22.72 8.39
CA CYS A 114 -1.69 -22.63 8.01
C CYS A 114 -2.38 -23.97 8.22
N VAL A 115 -3.52 -23.95 8.92
CA VAL A 115 -4.38 -25.10 9.22
C VAL A 115 -5.83 -24.72 9.00
N TYR A 116 -6.73 -25.69 8.81
CA TYR A 116 -8.16 -25.40 8.79
C TYR A 116 -8.62 -24.83 10.14
N ASP A 117 -9.53 -23.87 10.08
CA ASP A 117 -10.17 -23.30 11.26
C ASP A 117 -11.21 -24.28 11.86
N VAL A 118 -10.73 -25.21 12.68
CA VAL A 118 -11.57 -26.23 13.34
C VAL A 118 -12.40 -25.66 14.49
N ALA A 119 -12.32 -24.35 14.78
CA ALA A 119 -13.13 -23.71 15.81
C ALA A 119 -14.58 -23.43 15.35
N ASN A 120 -14.88 -23.56 14.05
CA ASN A 120 -16.22 -23.40 13.49
C ASN A 120 -16.86 -24.71 12.97
N ASP A 121 -16.21 -25.87 13.16
CA ASP A 121 -16.75 -27.19 12.79
C ASP A 121 -17.23 -27.97 14.02
N ILE A 122 -17.97 -27.30 14.92
CA ILE A 122 -18.87 -28.02 15.82
C ILE A 122 -20.25 -27.98 15.17
N THR A 123 -20.54 -29.09 14.47
CA THR A 123 -21.83 -29.63 14.01
C THR A 123 -22.38 -29.18 12.65
N PRO A 124 -22.53 -30.17 11.74
CA PRO A 124 -23.78 -30.40 11.04
C PRO A 124 -24.34 -31.81 11.35
N LEU A 125 -25.57 -31.82 11.88
CA LEU A 125 -26.59 -32.89 11.95
C LEU A 125 -26.19 -34.33 12.28
#